data_AF-B2W7W9-F1
#
_entry.id   AF-B2W7W9-F1
#
_cell.length_a   1.000
_cell.length_b   1.000
_cell.length_c   1.000
_cell.angle_alpha   90.00
_cell.angle_beta   90.00
_cell.angle_gamma   90.00
#
_symmetry.space_group_name_H-M   'P 1'
#
loop_
_entity.id
_entity.type
_entity.pdbx_description
1 polymer ?
#
loop_
_entity_poly.entity_id
_entity_poly.type
_entity_poly.pdbx_seq_one_letter_code
_entity_poly.pdbx_strand_id
1 'polypeptide(L)'
;MPGTGHRLQPAVLQAILDRIAACESDRAISRATGASRNTVAKLRLSLEFWGVPYPPRCVRLGRPSILRQAQREGLQAYLNGSPGAYMDEMRDFLYDEYDVRISLASVYRELEKMRWSRKLATKRAKEQSEPLRRLYLARMAQHYKAEQIVALDESACNERTGDRKYGWSPIGEPVELSHSFRRSERWSLLPAMTIDGYISYKIFQGAITSEILEDFLEFQVLPFCNPHPGPASVIVLDNASIHRSERVRVNCPKCWSTP
;
A
#
# COMPACT_ATOMS: atom_id res chain seq x y z
N MET A 1 -37.36 -24.00 -2.99
CA MET A 1 -36.97 -23.67 -1.60
C MET A 1 -35.60 -24.30 -1.33
N PRO A 2 -34.56 -23.50 -1.03
CA PRO A 2 -33.22 -24.02 -0.74
C PRO A 2 -33.27 -24.87 0.54
N GLY A 3 -32.88 -26.14 0.45
CA GLY A 3 -32.91 -27.08 1.57
C GLY A 3 -31.92 -26.66 2.65
N THR A 4 -32.42 -26.05 3.72
CA THR A 4 -31.68 -25.76 4.94
C THR A 4 -31.25 -27.07 5.60
N GLY A 5 -30.00 -27.49 5.35
CA GLY A 5 -29.37 -28.64 6.00
C GLY A 5 -29.03 -28.33 7.45
N HIS A 6 -30.03 -28.19 8.31
CA HIS A 6 -29.82 -28.08 9.75
C HIS A 6 -29.43 -29.46 10.32
N ARG A 7 -28.31 -29.50 11.05
CA ARG A 7 -27.94 -30.67 11.85
C ARG A 7 -28.99 -30.86 12.94
N LEU A 8 -29.22 -32.10 13.34
CA LEU A 8 -30.12 -32.40 14.46
C LEU A 8 -29.56 -31.80 15.74
N GLN A 9 -30.45 -31.43 16.66
CA GLN A 9 -30.06 -31.03 18.01
C GLN A 9 -29.25 -32.16 18.67
N PRO A 10 -28.15 -31.86 19.40
CA PRO A 10 -27.25 -32.89 19.92
C PRO A 10 -27.94 -33.97 20.74
N ALA A 11 -28.92 -33.60 21.57
CA ALA A 11 -29.69 -34.55 22.38
C ALA A 11 -30.52 -35.53 21.52
N VAL A 12 -31.14 -35.03 20.45
CA VAL A 12 -31.93 -35.85 19.52
C VAL A 12 -31.01 -36.75 18.70
N LEU A 13 -29.86 -36.24 18.27
CA LEU A 13 -28.86 -37.02 17.58
C LEU A 13 -28.36 -38.17 18.46
N GLN A 14 -27.99 -37.90 19.71
CA GLN A 14 -27.50 -38.93 20.62
C GLN A 14 -28.56 -40.02 20.87
N ALA A 15 -29.82 -39.62 21.10
CA ALA A 15 -30.92 -40.57 21.26
C ALA A 15 -31.15 -41.45 20.00
N ILE A 16 -30.91 -40.92 18.80
CA ILE A 16 -30.93 -41.71 17.56
C ILE A 16 -29.74 -42.68 17.53
N LEU A 17 -28.53 -42.21 17.85
CA LEU A 17 -27.31 -43.04 17.85
C LEU A 17 -27.42 -44.22 18.81
N ASP A 18 -27.88 -43.98 20.05
CA ASP A 18 -28.05 -45.01 21.08
C ASP A 18 -29.04 -46.09 20.63
N ARG A 19 -30.15 -45.68 19.98
CA ARG A 19 -31.16 -46.61 19.45
C ARG A 19 -30.71 -47.35 18.19
N ILE A 20 -29.89 -46.73 17.35
CA ILE A 20 -29.23 -47.41 16.23
C ILE A 20 -28.28 -48.49 16.78
N ALA A 21 -27.51 -48.18 17.83
CA ALA A 21 -26.63 -49.13 18.50
C ALA A 21 -27.40 -50.28 19.18
N ALA A 22 -28.62 -50.01 19.68
CA ALA A 22 -29.55 -51.01 20.19
C ALA A 22 -30.26 -51.84 19.07
N CYS A 23 -29.86 -51.69 17.81
CA CYS A 23 -30.43 -52.38 16.65
C CYS A 23 -31.95 -52.18 16.45
N GLU A 24 -32.50 -51.05 16.90
CA GLU A 24 -33.91 -50.74 16.67
C GLU A 24 -34.19 -50.47 15.18
N SER A 25 -35.42 -50.76 14.74
CA SER A 25 -35.87 -50.43 13.38
C SER A 25 -36.02 -48.92 13.17
N ASP A 26 -35.77 -48.44 11.94
CA ASP A 26 -35.89 -47.01 11.60
C ASP A 26 -37.29 -46.43 11.90
N ARG A 27 -38.33 -47.27 11.86
CA ARG A 27 -39.71 -46.88 12.20
C ARG A 27 -39.87 -46.63 13.70
N ALA A 28 -39.25 -47.44 14.55
CA ALA A 28 -39.26 -47.27 16.00
C ALA A 28 -38.47 -46.02 16.41
N ILE A 29 -37.27 -45.85 15.86
CA ILE A 29 -36.41 -44.69 16.11
C ILE A 29 -37.12 -43.40 15.70
N SER A 30 -37.73 -43.37 14.52
CA SER A 30 -38.47 -42.20 14.03
C SER A 30 -39.63 -41.82 14.94
N ARG A 31 -40.42 -42.79 15.43
CA ARG A 31 -41.52 -42.55 16.37
C ARG A 31 -41.05 -42.01 17.71
N ALA A 32 -39.93 -42.51 18.22
CA ALA A 32 -39.46 -42.13 19.55
C ALA A 32 -38.70 -40.79 19.58
N THR A 33 -37.99 -40.46 18.50
CA THR A 33 -37.13 -39.27 18.44
C THR A 33 -37.76 -38.09 17.70
N GLY A 34 -38.91 -38.31 17.05
CA GLY A 34 -39.57 -37.32 16.20
C GLY A 34 -38.82 -37.00 14.89
N ALA A 35 -37.64 -37.61 14.66
CA ALA A 35 -36.90 -37.45 13.42
C ALA A 35 -37.56 -38.22 12.27
N SER A 36 -37.47 -37.70 11.05
CA SER A 36 -38.02 -38.38 9.88
C SER A 36 -37.31 -39.72 9.63
N ARG A 37 -38.03 -40.73 9.15
CA ARG A 37 -37.45 -42.03 8.76
C ARG A 37 -36.30 -41.87 7.77
N ASN A 38 -36.39 -40.93 6.84
CA ASN A 38 -35.32 -40.62 5.88
C ASN A 38 -34.07 -40.07 6.55
N THR A 39 -34.22 -39.26 7.61
CA THR A 39 -33.10 -38.75 8.39
C THR A 39 -32.39 -39.88 9.13
N VAL A 40 -33.15 -40.78 9.78
CA VAL A 40 -32.61 -41.95 10.48
C VAL A 40 -31.87 -42.87 9.50
N ALA A 41 -32.48 -43.18 8.34
CA ALA A 41 -31.86 -43.99 7.31
C ALA A 41 -30.55 -43.38 6.78
N LYS A 42 -30.52 -42.06 6.54
CA LYS A 42 -29.30 -41.34 6.12
C LYS A 42 -28.21 -41.39 7.19
N LEU A 43 -28.56 -41.25 8.47
CA LEU A 43 -27.61 -41.33 9.57
C LEU A 43 -27.06 -42.76 9.71
N ARG A 44 -27.90 -43.79 9.57
CA ARG A 44 -27.49 -45.19 9.59
C ARG A 44 -26.50 -45.49 8.46
N LEU A 45 -26.84 -45.12 7.23
CA LEU A 45 -25.94 -45.22 6.07
C LEU A 45 -24.62 -44.47 6.31
N SER A 46 -24.70 -43.27 6.88
CA SER A 46 -23.50 -42.48 7.18
C SER A 46 -22.58 -43.15 8.19
N LEU A 47 -23.14 -43.74 9.26
CA LEU A 47 -22.39 -44.48 10.26
C LEU A 47 -21.77 -45.76 9.68
N GLU A 48 -22.50 -46.47 8.83
CA GLU A 48 -22.03 -47.68 8.16
C GLU A 48 -20.85 -47.39 7.22
N PHE A 49 -20.95 -46.37 6.38
CA PHE A 49 -19.91 -46.06 5.38
C PHE A 49 -18.75 -45.23 5.93
N TRP A 50 -19.00 -44.33 6.89
CA TRP A 50 -18.01 -43.32 7.32
C TRP A 50 -17.69 -43.37 8.82
N GLY A 51 -18.36 -44.21 9.61
CA GLY A 51 -18.18 -44.29 11.06
C GLY A 51 -18.64 -43.04 11.84
N VAL A 52 -19.15 -42.02 11.16
CA VAL A 52 -19.61 -40.76 11.75
C VAL A 52 -20.98 -40.36 11.19
N PRO A 53 -21.86 -39.74 12.01
CA PRO A 53 -23.19 -39.34 11.56
C PRO A 53 -23.19 -38.21 10.53
N TYR A 54 -22.15 -37.37 10.52
CA TYR A 54 -22.00 -36.24 9.59
C TYR A 54 -20.59 -36.21 8.99
N PRO A 55 -20.36 -36.85 7.83
CA PRO A 55 -19.05 -36.91 7.22
C PRO A 55 -18.67 -35.52 6.67
N PRO A 56 -17.37 -35.22 6.59
CA PRO A 56 -16.92 -33.99 5.94
C PRO A 56 -17.38 -33.97 4.48
N ARG A 57 -17.60 -32.78 3.93
CA ARG A 57 -18.03 -32.63 2.53
C ARG A 57 -16.92 -33.17 1.61
N CYS A 58 -17.20 -34.27 0.89
CA CYS A 58 -16.26 -34.88 -0.04
C CYS A 58 -16.08 -34.10 -1.35
N VAL A 59 -16.96 -33.13 -1.62
CA VAL A 59 -16.93 -32.30 -2.82
C VAL A 59 -16.81 -30.83 -2.43
N ARG A 60 -15.89 -30.10 -3.08
CA ARG A 60 -15.83 -28.63 -2.97
C ARG A 60 -17.08 -28.05 -3.61
N LEU A 61 -17.98 -27.53 -2.78
CA LEU A 61 -19.17 -26.83 -3.24
C LEU A 61 -18.82 -25.37 -3.54
N GLY A 62 -19.17 -24.88 -4.73
CA GLY A 62 -18.97 -23.48 -5.13
C GLY A 62 -18.67 -23.33 -6.63
N ARG A 63 -18.70 -22.09 -7.12
CA ARG A 63 -18.27 -21.76 -8.48
C ARG A 63 -16.77 -22.07 -8.62
N PRO A 64 -16.33 -22.82 -9.65
CA PRO A 64 -14.92 -23.04 -9.92
C PRO A 64 -14.15 -21.72 -10.04
N SER A 65 -12.88 -21.74 -9.61
CA SER A 65 -11.97 -20.60 -9.82
C SER A 65 -11.90 -20.28 -11.31
N ILE A 66 -11.95 -18.99 -11.66
CA ILE A 66 -11.89 -18.56 -13.07
C ILE A 66 -10.50 -18.85 -13.66
N LEU A 67 -9.44 -18.64 -12.88
CA LEU A 67 -8.07 -18.96 -13.27
C LEU A 67 -7.73 -20.42 -12.97
N ARG A 68 -7.17 -21.10 -13.98
CA ARG A 68 -6.53 -22.41 -13.87
C ARG A 68 -5.15 -22.28 -13.24
N GLN A 69 -4.58 -23.41 -12.83
CA GLN A 69 -3.28 -23.44 -12.17
C GLN A 69 -2.16 -22.86 -13.03
N ALA A 70 -2.07 -23.24 -14.32
CA ALA A 70 -1.08 -22.70 -15.26
C ALA A 70 -1.18 -21.16 -15.42
N GLN A 71 -2.39 -20.60 -15.40
CA GLN A 71 -2.61 -19.15 -15.52
C GLN A 71 -2.17 -18.41 -14.25
N ARG A 72 -2.30 -19.05 -13.07
CA ARG A 72 -1.79 -18.49 -11.81
C ARG A 72 -0.28 -18.50 -11.76
N GLU A 73 0.35 -19.58 -12.24
CA GLU A 73 1.81 -19.65 -12.36
C GLU A 73 2.34 -18.60 -13.35
N GLY A 74 1.65 -18.39 -14.47
CA GLY A 74 1.92 -17.31 -15.41
C GLY A 74 1.84 -15.92 -14.78
N LEU A 75 0.75 -15.63 -14.06
CA LEU A 75 0.57 -14.37 -13.34
C LEU A 75 1.64 -14.16 -12.27
N GLN A 76 2.06 -15.24 -11.58
CA GLN A 76 3.14 -15.19 -10.60
C GLN A 76 4.49 -14.85 -11.25
N ALA A 77 4.82 -15.47 -12.38
CA ALA A 77 6.03 -15.17 -13.13
C ALA A 77 6.04 -13.71 -13.63
N TYR A 78 4.89 -13.23 -14.14
CA TYR A 78 4.71 -11.83 -14.53
C TYR A 78 4.96 -10.87 -13.38
N LEU A 79 4.39 -11.14 -12.19
CA LEU A 79 4.57 -10.28 -11.02
C LEU A 79 6.00 -10.31 -10.45
N ASN A 80 6.71 -11.43 -10.56
CA ASN A 80 8.12 -11.49 -10.20
C ASN A 80 8.98 -10.61 -11.13
N GLY A 81 8.64 -10.55 -12.42
CA GLY A 81 9.33 -9.69 -13.39
C GLY A 81 8.90 -8.23 -13.35
N SER A 82 7.70 -7.94 -12.84
CA SER A 82 7.11 -6.60 -12.79
C SER A 82 6.25 -6.43 -11.54
N PRO A 83 6.86 -6.37 -10.35
CA PRO A 83 6.07 -6.35 -9.12
C PRO A 83 5.29 -5.04 -8.99
N GLY A 84 5.69 -3.96 -9.67
CA GLY A 84 4.94 -2.70 -9.73
C GLY A 84 3.65 -2.72 -10.54
N ALA A 85 3.21 -3.86 -11.09
CA ALA A 85 2.05 -3.96 -11.96
C ALA A 85 0.74 -3.49 -11.28
N TYR A 86 -0.08 -2.74 -12.03
CA TYR A 86 -1.44 -2.39 -11.64
C TYR A 86 -2.40 -3.56 -11.91
N MET A 87 -3.58 -3.54 -11.27
CA MET A 87 -4.55 -4.64 -11.40
C MET A 87 -5.16 -4.74 -12.81
N ASP A 88 -5.26 -3.62 -13.52
CA ASP A 88 -5.67 -3.57 -14.92
C ASP A 88 -4.59 -4.17 -15.83
N GLU A 89 -3.32 -3.87 -15.61
CA GLU A 89 -2.23 -4.52 -16.35
C GLU A 89 -2.17 -6.03 -16.11
N MET A 90 -2.44 -6.49 -14.88
CA MET A 90 -2.57 -7.93 -14.60
C MET A 90 -3.75 -8.56 -15.34
N ARG A 91 -4.87 -7.83 -15.44
CA ARG A 91 -6.04 -8.28 -16.21
C ARG A 91 -5.70 -8.35 -17.69
N ASP A 92 -5.02 -7.33 -18.21
CA ASP A 92 -4.65 -7.22 -19.62
C ASP A 92 -3.62 -8.31 -19.97
N PHE A 93 -2.62 -8.56 -19.11
CA PHE A 93 -1.71 -9.72 -19.23
C PHE A 93 -2.47 -11.05 -19.30
N LEU A 94 -3.46 -11.27 -18.42
CA LEU A 94 -4.25 -12.50 -18.42
C LEU A 94 -5.14 -12.64 -19.67
N TYR A 95 -5.53 -11.53 -20.26
CA TYR A 95 -6.27 -11.52 -21.52
C TYR A 95 -5.33 -11.79 -22.70
N ASP A 96 -4.19 -11.12 -22.77
CA ASP A 96 -3.26 -11.21 -23.89
C ASP A 96 -2.56 -12.57 -23.96
N GLU A 97 -2.12 -13.10 -22.81
CA GLU A 97 -1.35 -14.36 -22.75
C GLU A 97 -2.25 -15.61 -22.70
N TYR A 98 -3.43 -15.51 -22.07
CA TYR A 98 -4.26 -16.67 -21.75
C TYR A 98 -5.72 -16.56 -22.24
N ASP A 99 -6.08 -15.49 -22.96
CA ASP A 99 -7.44 -15.18 -23.42
C ASP A 99 -8.49 -15.22 -22.30
N VAL A 100 -8.10 -14.82 -21.08
CA VAL A 100 -9.00 -14.81 -19.93
C VAL A 100 -9.50 -13.41 -19.63
N ARG A 101 -10.77 -13.17 -19.93
CA ARG A 101 -11.46 -11.94 -19.51
C ARG A 101 -11.91 -12.04 -18.05
N ILE A 102 -11.26 -11.30 -17.17
CA ILE A 102 -11.63 -11.21 -15.76
C ILE A 102 -11.88 -9.78 -15.30
N SER A 103 -12.67 -9.63 -14.23
CA SER A 103 -12.87 -8.32 -13.58
C SER A 103 -11.68 -7.99 -12.67
N LEU A 104 -11.44 -6.71 -12.39
CA LEU A 104 -10.41 -6.27 -11.42
C LEU A 104 -10.64 -6.89 -10.02
N ALA A 105 -11.90 -7.03 -9.61
CA ALA A 105 -12.24 -7.69 -8.34
C ALA A 105 -11.91 -9.19 -8.35
N SER A 106 -11.89 -9.83 -9.53
CA SER A 106 -11.44 -11.22 -9.69
C SER A 106 -9.92 -11.31 -9.59
N VAL A 107 -9.18 -10.37 -10.20
CA VAL A 107 -7.71 -10.28 -10.04
C VAL A 107 -7.36 -10.18 -8.56
N TYR A 108 -7.98 -9.25 -7.84
CA TYR A 108 -7.73 -9.06 -6.40
C TYR A 108 -7.99 -10.33 -5.58
N ARG A 109 -9.14 -10.99 -5.80
CA ARG A 109 -9.46 -12.25 -5.10
C ARG A 109 -8.48 -13.37 -5.42
N GLU A 110 -7.93 -13.42 -6.64
CA GLU A 110 -6.90 -14.39 -6.99
C GLU A 110 -5.56 -14.05 -6.32
N LEU A 111 -5.20 -12.77 -6.21
CA LEU A 111 -4.03 -12.32 -5.43
C LEU A 111 -4.16 -12.70 -3.95
N GLU A 112 -5.33 -12.51 -3.34
CA GLU A 112 -5.59 -12.96 -1.97
C GLU A 112 -5.44 -14.47 -1.81
N LYS A 113 -6.00 -15.26 -2.74
CA LYS A 113 -5.84 -16.72 -2.74
C LYS A 113 -4.38 -17.15 -2.87
N MET A 114 -3.60 -16.44 -3.67
CA MET A 114 -2.17 -16.68 -3.85
C MET A 114 -1.33 -16.17 -2.68
N ARG A 115 -1.93 -15.48 -1.69
CA ARG A 115 -1.24 -14.83 -0.56
C ARG A 115 -0.28 -13.72 -1.01
N TRP A 116 -0.72 -12.90 -1.95
CA TRP A 116 -0.02 -11.70 -2.41
C TRP A 116 -0.69 -10.46 -1.82
N SER A 117 0.13 -9.48 -1.42
CA SER A 117 -0.36 -8.23 -0.83
C SER A 117 0.31 -7.04 -1.50
N ARG A 118 -0.44 -5.94 -1.62
CA ARG A 118 0.09 -4.66 -2.11
C ARG A 118 0.86 -3.99 -0.99
N LYS A 119 2.15 -3.75 -1.19
CA LYS A 119 3.02 -3.14 -0.17
C LYS A 119 3.57 -1.81 -0.66
N LEU A 120 3.73 -0.87 0.27
CA LEU A 120 4.47 0.36 0.02
C LEU A 120 5.94 -0.02 -0.20
N ALA A 121 6.46 0.23 -1.40
CA ALA A 121 7.88 0.03 -1.67
C ALA A 121 8.63 1.13 -0.89
N THR A 122 9.26 0.72 0.21
CA THR A 122 9.85 1.67 1.14
C THR A 122 11.23 2.07 0.63
N LYS A 123 11.37 3.28 0.09
CA LYS A 123 12.68 3.92 -0.10
C LYS A 123 13.00 4.71 1.18
N ARG A 124 13.93 4.24 2.01
CA ARG A 124 14.40 4.98 3.21
C ARG A 124 15.77 5.60 2.95
N ALA A 125 15.90 6.90 3.22
CA ALA A 125 17.18 7.59 3.32
C ALA A 125 17.84 7.29 4.67
N LYS A 126 19.15 7.06 4.69
CA LYS A 126 19.90 6.49 5.83
C LYS A 126 20.25 7.51 6.93
N GLU A 127 19.99 8.80 6.72
CA GLU A 127 20.67 9.91 7.43
C GLU A 127 19.81 10.68 8.46
N GLN A 128 18.54 10.32 8.67
CA GLN A 128 17.62 11.11 9.52
C GLN A 128 17.83 10.89 11.04
N SER A 129 18.07 11.97 11.81
CA SER A 129 18.17 11.98 13.28
C SER A 129 17.00 12.75 13.92
N GLU A 130 16.07 12.02 14.54
CA GLU A 130 14.88 12.58 15.21
C GLU A 130 15.19 13.54 16.39
N PRO A 131 16.19 13.27 17.27
CA PRO A 131 16.52 14.19 18.36
C PRO A 131 16.96 15.58 17.88
N LEU A 132 17.78 15.65 16.84
CA LEU A 132 18.25 16.91 16.28
C LEU A 132 17.11 17.69 15.63
N ARG A 133 16.22 17.00 14.92
CA ARG A 133 15.01 17.60 14.33
C ARG A 133 14.12 18.25 15.40
N ARG A 134 13.92 17.59 16.55
CA ARG A 134 13.12 18.13 17.64
C ARG A 134 13.73 19.40 18.24
N LEU A 135 15.04 19.39 18.48
CA LEU A 135 15.77 20.57 18.98
C LEU A 135 15.67 21.75 18.02
N TYR A 136 15.81 21.49 16.72
CA TYR A 136 15.66 22.52 15.68
C TYR A 136 14.27 23.15 15.70
N LEU A 137 13.21 22.33 15.71
CA LEU A 137 11.82 22.83 15.74
C LEU A 137 11.52 23.65 17.00
N ALA A 138 12.02 23.21 18.16
CA ALA A 138 11.88 23.96 19.40
C ALA A 138 12.56 25.34 19.33
N ARG A 139 13.77 25.40 18.76
CA ARG A 139 14.49 26.67 18.54
C ARG A 139 13.73 27.59 17.58
N MET A 140 13.23 27.06 16.45
CA MET A 140 12.47 27.85 15.49
C MET A 140 11.21 28.45 16.12
N ALA A 141 10.45 27.64 16.87
CA ALA A 141 9.24 28.07 17.55
C ALA A 141 9.49 29.11 18.66
N GLN A 142 10.67 29.06 19.30
CA GLN A 142 11.04 30.02 20.34
C GLN A 142 11.39 31.41 19.77
N HIS A 143 11.98 31.48 18.58
CA HIS A 143 12.56 32.72 18.05
C HIS A 143 11.72 33.40 16.96
N TYR A 144 10.86 32.65 16.25
CA TYR A 144 10.19 33.17 15.06
C TYR A 144 8.70 32.81 15.04
N LYS A 145 7.91 33.73 14.50
CA LYS A 145 6.50 33.50 14.14
C LYS A 145 6.40 32.97 12.72
N ALA A 146 5.34 32.23 12.42
CA ALA A 146 5.12 31.65 11.10
C ALA A 146 5.06 32.71 9.98
N GLU A 147 4.40 33.84 10.24
CA GLU A 147 4.32 35.00 9.33
C GLU A 147 5.69 35.59 8.95
N GLN A 148 6.71 35.40 9.79
CA GLN A 148 8.05 35.95 9.56
C GLN A 148 8.89 35.06 8.64
N ILE A 149 8.48 33.81 8.40
CA ILE A 149 9.31 32.80 7.73
C ILE A 149 9.02 32.77 6.23
N VAL A 150 10.09 32.82 5.44
CA VAL A 150 10.11 32.46 4.02
C VAL A 150 10.93 31.17 3.89
N ALA A 151 10.27 30.08 3.55
CA ALA A 151 10.92 28.80 3.32
C ALA A 151 11.33 28.68 1.85
N LEU A 152 12.58 28.32 1.62
CA LEU A 152 13.13 27.98 0.32
C LEU A 152 13.62 26.53 0.33
N ASP A 153 13.37 25.83 -0.77
CA ASP A 153 13.76 24.43 -0.94
C ASP A 153 14.14 24.15 -2.41
N GLU A 154 14.87 23.06 -2.67
CA GLU A 154 15.09 22.56 -4.04
C GLU A 154 14.21 21.32 -4.26
N SER A 155 13.24 21.43 -5.16
CA SER A 155 12.49 20.29 -5.67
C SER A 155 12.98 19.92 -7.06
N ALA A 156 13.56 18.73 -7.22
CA ALA A 156 13.93 18.22 -8.53
C ALA A 156 12.96 17.14 -9.00
N CYS A 157 12.46 17.27 -10.23
CA CYS A 157 11.73 16.22 -10.92
C CYS A 157 12.50 15.76 -12.17
N ASN A 158 12.30 14.51 -12.55
CA ASN A 158 12.78 13.95 -13.79
C ASN A 158 11.71 13.00 -14.34
N GLU A 159 11.97 12.37 -15.48
CA GLU A 159 11.05 11.41 -16.09
C GLU A 159 10.65 10.26 -15.15
N ARG A 160 11.49 10.00 -14.13
CA ARG A 160 11.30 8.97 -13.11
C ARG A 160 10.51 9.42 -11.89
N THR A 161 10.13 10.69 -11.76
CA THR A 161 9.30 11.14 -10.64
C THR A 161 7.92 10.48 -10.66
N GLY A 162 7.47 10.03 -11.84
CA GLY A 162 6.29 9.19 -12.03
C GLY A 162 6.50 7.69 -11.80
N ASP A 163 7.72 7.25 -11.47
CA ASP A 163 8.01 5.83 -11.25
C ASP A 163 7.18 5.27 -10.09
N ARG A 164 6.85 3.99 -10.22
CA ARG A 164 5.90 3.32 -9.32
C ARG A 164 6.51 3.12 -7.93
N LYS A 165 5.75 3.55 -6.92
CA LYS A 165 6.12 3.46 -5.49
C LYS A 165 5.59 2.21 -4.79
N TYR A 166 4.79 1.39 -5.48
CA TYR A 166 4.14 0.22 -4.91
C TYR A 166 4.36 -0.96 -5.84
N GLY A 167 4.48 -2.13 -5.24
CA GLY A 167 4.44 -3.38 -5.98
C GLY A 167 3.89 -4.54 -5.15
N TRP A 168 3.87 -5.69 -5.78
CA TRP A 168 3.28 -6.94 -5.35
C TRP A 168 4.40 -7.96 -5.15
N SER A 169 4.38 -8.63 -4.01
CA SER A 169 5.26 -9.77 -3.72
C SER A 169 4.51 -10.78 -2.83
N PRO A 170 5.01 -12.02 -2.71
CA PRO A 170 4.50 -12.95 -1.71
C PRO A 170 4.51 -12.34 -0.30
N ILE A 171 3.57 -12.75 0.55
CA ILE A 171 3.59 -12.36 1.97
C ILE A 171 4.90 -12.89 2.59
N GLY A 172 5.68 -11.99 3.21
CA GLY A 172 6.99 -12.29 3.79
C GLY A 172 8.19 -11.85 2.96
N GLU A 173 8.00 -11.59 1.66
CA GLU A 173 9.11 -11.22 0.76
C GLU A 173 9.13 -9.71 0.43
N PRO A 174 10.32 -9.09 0.28
CA PRO A 174 10.43 -7.72 -0.23
C PRO A 174 10.06 -7.64 -1.72
N VAL A 175 9.74 -6.43 -2.20
CA VAL A 175 9.47 -6.16 -3.62
C VAL A 175 10.75 -5.65 -4.27
N GLU A 176 11.23 -6.31 -5.32
CA GLU A 176 12.40 -5.90 -6.10
C GLU A 176 11.99 -5.28 -7.44
N LEU A 177 12.38 -4.02 -7.69
CA LEU A 177 12.09 -3.31 -8.94
C LEU A 177 13.40 -3.04 -9.69
N SER A 178 13.52 -3.51 -10.93
CA SER A 178 14.65 -3.21 -11.82
C SER A 178 14.30 -2.05 -12.75
N HIS A 179 15.18 -1.05 -12.85
CA HIS A 179 14.98 0.12 -13.71
C HIS A 179 16.27 0.44 -14.47
N SER A 180 16.13 0.99 -15.68
CA SER A 180 17.26 1.53 -16.44
C SER A 180 17.93 2.65 -15.65
N PHE A 181 19.26 2.64 -15.57
CA PHE A 181 20.04 3.67 -14.87
C PHE A 181 20.34 4.91 -15.73
N ARG A 182 19.87 5.00 -16.98
CA ARG A 182 20.10 6.15 -17.87
C ARG A 182 19.55 7.45 -17.28
N ARG A 183 20.43 8.41 -16.98
CA ARG A 183 20.02 9.72 -16.42
C ARG A 183 19.41 10.57 -17.53
N SER A 184 18.11 10.86 -17.44
CA SER A 184 17.51 11.97 -18.18
C SER A 184 17.93 13.29 -17.51
N GLU A 185 17.91 14.39 -18.24
CA GLU A 185 18.07 15.71 -17.62
C GLU A 185 16.93 15.95 -16.61
N ARG A 186 17.28 16.56 -15.47
CA ARG A 186 16.33 16.88 -14.40
C ARG A 186 15.80 18.29 -14.59
N TRP A 187 14.56 18.51 -14.20
CA TRP A 187 14.00 19.85 -13.99
C TRP A 187 14.05 20.15 -12.49
N SER A 188 14.72 21.23 -12.12
CA SER A 188 14.73 21.72 -10.75
C SER A 188 13.80 22.93 -10.61
N LEU A 189 13.08 22.96 -9.50
CA LEU A 189 12.19 24.03 -9.05
C LEU A 189 12.75 24.57 -7.74
N LEU A 190 12.95 25.89 -7.69
CA LEU A 190 13.24 26.66 -6.48
C LEU A 190 12.01 27.49 -6.14
N PRO A 191 11.11 27.04 -5.24
CA PRO A 191 10.07 27.88 -4.71
C PRO A 191 10.54 28.65 -3.46
N ALA A 192 10.02 29.87 -3.32
CA ALA A 192 10.06 30.63 -2.07
C ALA A 192 8.62 30.78 -1.56
N MET A 193 8.35 30.31 -0.35
CA MET A 193 7.00 30.20 0.21
C MET A 193 6.87 30.80 1.61
N THR A 194 5.75 31.44 1.88
CA THR A 194 5.28 31.85 3.21
C THR A 194 4.06 31.03 3.61
N ILE A 195 3.49 31.32 4.79
CA ILE A 195 2.21 30.76 5.21
C ILE A 195 1.03 31.13 4.29
N ASP A 196 1.16 32.22 3.52
CA ASP A 196 0.14 32.72 2.60
C ASP A 196 0.30 32.14 1.18
N GLY A 197 1.37 31.38 0.91
CA GLY A 197 1.61 30.71 -0.36
C GLY A 197 2.96 31.04 -0.99
N TYR A 198 3.03 30.96 -2.32
CA TYR A 198 4.26 31.23 -3.08
C TYR A 198 4.50 32.74 -3.20
N ILE A 199 5.70 33.19 -2.83
CA ILE A 199 6.20 34.53 -3.15
C ILE A 199 6.76 34.53 -4.58
N SER A 200 7.61 33.55 -4.88
CA SER A 200 8.32 33.46 -6.15
C SER A 200 8.76 32.02 -6.41
N TYR A 201 9.07 31.71 -7.66
CA TYR A 201 9.62 30.43 -8.03
C TYR A 201 10.51 30.53 -9.27
N LYS A 202 11.53 29.67 -9.35
CA LYS A 202 12.38 29.52 -10.52
C LYS A 202 12.39 28.07 -10.98
N ILE A 203 12.15 27.86 -12.27
CA ILE A 203 12.27 26.56 -12.93
C ILE A 203 13.55 26.57 -13.77
N PHE A 204 14.36 25.52 -13.65
CA PHE A 204 15.62 25.39 -14.36
C PHE A 204 15.82 23.95 -14.84
N GLN A 205 16.22 23.79 -16.10
CA GLN A 205 16.58 22.47 -16.65
C GLN A 205 18.05 22.18 -16.31
N GLY A 206 18.28 21.27 -15.37
CA GLY A 206 19.62 20.91 -14.89
C GLY A 206 19.74 21.04 -13.38
N ALA A 207 20.98 21.21 -12.92
CA ALA A 207 21.26 21.44 -11.51
C ALA A 207 21.25 22.93 -11.17
N ILE A 208 20.68 23.27 -10.01
CA ILE A 208 20.83 24.60 -9.44
C ILE A 208 22.26 24.73 -8.91
N THR A 209 22.93 25.78 -9.35
CA THR A 209 24.24 26.19 -8.83
C THR A 209 24.07 27.29 -7.80
N SER A 210 25.13 27.58 -7.05
CA SER A 210 25.13 28.67 -6.07
C SER A 210 24.81 30.02 -6.72
N GLU A 211 25.30 30.28 -7.93
CA GLU A 211 25.06 31.53 -8.66
C GLU A 211 23.57 31.68 -9.03
N ILE A 212 22.94 30.59 -9.50
CA ILE A 212 21.51 30.59 -9.84
C ILE A 212 20.66 30.88 -8.60
N LEU A 213 21.04 30.32 -7.44
CA LEU A 213 20.37 30.56 -6.18
C LEU A 213 20.57 32.00 -5.69
N GLU A 214 21.79 32.53 -5.77
CA GLU A 214 22.10 33.91 -5.40
C GLU A 214 21.27 34.91 -6.20
N ASP A 215 21.23 34.76 -7.52
CA ASP A 215 20.40 35.60 -8.40
C ASP A 215 18.91 35.46 -8.07
N PHE A 216 18.46 34.25 -7.74
CA PHE A 216 17.08 34.02 -7.32
C PHE A 216 16.77 34.76 -6.02
N LEU A 217 17.64 34.66 -5.02
CA LEU A 217 17.49 35.34 -3.74
C LEU A 217 17.48 36.86 -3.91
N GLU A 218 18.49 37.41 -4.59
CA GLU A 218 18.70 38.85 -4.74
C GLU A 218 17.58 39.52 -5.54
N PHE A 219 17.19 38.94 -6.67
CA PHE A 219 16.29 39.61 -7.61
C PHE A 219 14.84 39.14 -7.53
N GLN A 220 14.56 37.98 -6.93
CA GLN A 220 13.20 37.40 -6.93
C GLN A 220 12.63 37.10 -5.55
N VAL A 221 13.44 37.09 -4.49
CA VAL A 221 12.96 36.78 -3.13
C VAL A 221 13.07 38.00 -2.22
N LEU A 222 14.28 38.56 -2.08
CA LEU A 222 14.53 39.71 -1.21
C LEU A 222 13.65 40.94 -1.48
N PRO A 223 13.27 41.27 -2.74
CA PRO A 223 12.35 42.39 -3.00
C PRO A 223 10.98 42.24 -2.34
N PHE A 224 10.58 41.02 -1.98
CA PHE A 224 9.31 40.72 -1.31
C PHE A 224 9.49 40.45 0.19
N CYS A 225 10.72 40.50 0.70
CA CYS A 225 11.01 40.32 2.12
C CYS A 225 10.98 41.67 2.85
N ASN A 226 10.59 41.64 4.13
CA ASN A 226 10.64 42.82 4.99
C ASN A 226 11.83 42.76 5.96
N PRO A 227 12.29 43.91 6.49
CA PRO A 227 13.22 43.92 7.61
C PRO A 227 12.65 43.18 8.83
N HIS A 228 13.49 42.37 9.48
CA HIS A 228 13.11 41.69 10.71
C HIS A 228 12.85 42.71 11.85
N PRO A 229 11.78 42.55 12.66
CA PRO A 229 10.91 41.38 12.84
C PRO A 229 9.59 41.39 12.05
N GLY A 230 9.52 42.07 10.89
CA GLY A 230 8.32 42.09 10.06
C GLY A 230 7.93 40.74 9.46
N PRO A 231 6.76 40.62 8.82
CA PRO A 231 6.39 39.44 8.03
C PRO A 231 7.38 39.17 6.90
N ALA A 232 7.56 37.91 6.50
CA ALA A 232 8.50 37.49 5.45
C ALA A 232 9.93 38.05 5.64
N SER A 233 10.46 38.02 6.88
CA SER A 233 11.75 38.63 7.25
C SER A 233 12.87 37.63 7.55
N VAL A 234 12.55 36.34 7.60
CA VAL A 234 13.48 35.27 7.96
C VAL A 234 13.47 34.22 6.86
N ILE A 235 14.58 34.10 6.14
CA ILE A 235 14.75 33.07 5.12
C ILE A 235 15.28 31.80 5.77
N VAL A 236 14.60 30.68 5.49
CA VAL A 236 14.98 29.34 5.93
C VAL A 236 15.32 28.50 4.71
N LEU A 237 16.51 27.89 4.75
CA LEU A 237 17.09 27.06 3.71
C LEU A 237 17.64 25.79 4.38
N ASP A 238 17.68 24.67 3.65
CA ASP A 238 18.37 23.47 4.12
C ASP A 238 19.91 23.66 4.09
N ASN A 239 20.65 22.69 4.63
CA ASN A 239 22.12 22.75 4.73
C ASN A 239 22.83 22.24 3.46
N ALA A 240 22.28 22.53 2.28
CA ALA A 240 22.92 22.16 1.04
C ALA A 240 24.25 22.91 0.83
N SER A 241 25.21 22.28 0.16
CA SER A 241 26.52 22.88 -0.12
C SER A 241 26.40 24.16 -0.96
N ILE A 242 25.42 24.21 -1.86
CA ILE A 242 25.12 25.38 -2.71
C ILE A 242 24.66 26.61 -1.91
N HIS A 243 24.26 26.44 -0.65
CA HIS A 243 23.80 27.54 0.22
C HIS A 243 24.94 28.19 1.01
N ARG A 244 26.17 27.64 0.93
CA ARG A 244 27.31 28.05 1.75
C ARG A 244 28.12 29.21 1.16
N SER A 245 27.68 29.80 0.06
CA SER A 245 28.40 30.90 -0.57
C SER A 245 28.41 32.13 0.33
N GLU A 246 29.47 32.93 0.19
CA GLU A 246 29.66 34.13 1.01
C GLU A 246 28.60 35.19 0.73
N ARG A 247 28.10 35.28 -0.52
CA ARG A 247 27.05 36.23 -0.92
C ARG A 247 25.70 35.90 -0.28
N VAL A 248 25.35 34.62 -0.12
CA VAL A 248 24.14 34.22 0.65
C VAL A 248 24.26 34.64 2.11
N ARG A 249 25.45 34.51 2.71
CA ARG A 249 25.70 34.93 4.10
C ARG A 249 25.66 36.46 4.27
N VAL A 250 26.16 37.21 3.29
CA VAL A 250 26.17 38.69 3.30
C VAL A 250 24.76 39.26 3.08
N ASN A 251 24.00 38.71 2.13
CA ASN A 251 22.66 39.19 1.81
C ASN A 251 21.60 38.76 2.84
N CYS A 252 21.93 37.78 3.69
CA CYS A 252 21.04 37.26 4.73
C CYS A 252 21.81 36.99 6.03
N PRO A 253 22.11 38.02 6.84
CA PRO A 253 22.87 37.88 8.08
C PRO A 253 22.18 37.04 9.17
N LYS A 254 20.91 36.67 8.96
CA LYS A 254 20.12 35.77 9.82
C LYS A 254 19.71 34.45 9.14
N CYS A 255 20.38 34.05 8.06
CA CYS A 255 20.12 32.75 7.45
C CYS A 255 20.69 31.64 8.33
N TRP A 256 19.80 30.83 8.91
CA TRP A 256 20.17 29.67 9.71
C TRP A 256 20.26 28.44 8.80
N SER A 257 21.47 27.94 8.56
CA SER A 257 21.65 26.59 8.05
C SER A 257 21.28 25.59 9.14
N THR A 258 20.40 24.63 8.84
CA THR A 258 20.21 23.43 9.67
C THR A 258 21.56 22.74 9.91
N PRO A 259 21.81 22.09 11.07
CA PRO A 259 22.93 21.17 11.20
C PRO A 259 22.80 20.02 10.19
#